data_AF-A0A957MDE9-F1
#
_entry.id   AF-A0A957MDE9-F1
#
_cell.length_a   1.000
_cell.length_b   1.000
_cell.length_c   1.000
_cell.angle_alpha   90.00
_cell.angle_beta   90.00
_cell.angle_gamma   90.00
#
_symmetry.space_group_name_H-M   'P 1'
#
loop_
_entity.id
_entity.type
_entity.pdbx_description
1 polymer ?
#
loop_
_entity_poly.entity_id
_entity_poly.type
_entity_poly.pdbx_seq_one_letter_code
_entity_poly.pdbx_strand_id
1 'polypeptide(L)'
;MSDERLPLPGDATGAPSADHPGSALASIGDRILSTESEVSRFDRWVEFIAAVVLSLATVATAWAGYQATLWGGEQARHMAAATAANVQSAQQASSAQQRLSLQATLFVQWATAISEENQDLADFLYQRFPAELRVATDAWLATQPLKNPDAPATPFEMAEY
;
A
#
# COMPACT_ATOMS: atom_id res chain seq x y z
N MET A 1 85.23 -70.13 -12.24
CA MET A 1 86.69 -70.13 -12.08
C MET A 1 87.01 -68.92 -11.23
N SER A 2 87.26 -69.18 -9.93
CA SER A 2 87.97 -68.38 -8.91
C SER A 2 87.68 -66.87 -8.82
N ASP A 3 87.53 -66.22 -7.68
CA ASP A 3 88.17 -66.46 -6.39
C ASP A 3 87.50 -65.56 -5.33
N GLU A 4 87.62 -65.97 -4.08
CA GLU A 4 87.03 -65.41 -2.88
C GLU A 4 88.09 -64.56 -2.13
N ARG A 5 87.73 -63.36 -1.65
CA ARG A 5 88.47 -62.69 -0.55
C ARG A 5 87.51 -62.03 0.46
N LEU A 6 87.36 -62.75 1.58
CA LEU A 6 86.97 -62.43 2.97
C LEU A 6 87.62 -61.12 3.56
N PRO A 7 87.35 -60.66 4.81
CA PRO A 7 86.10 -60.38 5.56
C PRO A 7 86.09 -59.09 6.48
N LEU A 8 84.89 -58.61 6.87
CA LEU A 8 84.39 -58.09 8.19
C LEU A 8 85.14 -56.96 8.99
N PRO A 9 84.64 -56.48 10.17
CA PRO A 9 83.39 -55.75 10.48
C PRO A 9 83.66 -54.49 11.38
N GLY A 10 82.65 -53.68 11.77
CA GLY A 10 82.84 -52.71 12.86
C GLY A 10 81.78 -51.63 13.08
N ASP A 11 80.84 -51.93 13.98
CA ASP A 11 80.22 -51.09 15.02
C ASP A 11 79.69 -49.65 14.75
N ALA A 12 78.36 -49.58 14.74
CA ALA A 12 77.51 -48.99 15.79
C ALA A 12 77.66 -47.51 16.24
N THR A 13 76.50 -46.83 16.18
CA THR A 13 75.89 -45.98 17.24
C THR A 13 75.80 -44.47 16.99
N GLY A 14 74.54 -44.00 16.84
CA GLY A 14 74.01 -42.85 17.59
C GLY A 14 74.06 -41.45 16.95
N ALA A 15 72.90 -40.90 16.58
CA ALA A 15 72.25 -39.79 17.30
C ALA A 15 71.16 -39.11 16.44
N PRO A 16 70.05 -38.64 17.04
CA PRO A 16 68.98 -37.95 16.36
C PRO A 16 69.19 -36.42 16.30
N SER A 17 68.62 -35.82 15.25
CA SER A 17 68.09 -34.45 15.14
C SER A 17 69.04 -33.24 15.20
N ALA A 18 69.03 -32.48 14.11
CA ALA A 18 69.12 -31.02 14.14
C ALA A 18 68.27 -30.45 12.98
N ASP A 19 66.94 -30.44 13.18
CA ASP A 19 66.06 -29.61 12.34
C ASP A 19 66.32 -28.14 12.68
N HIS A 20 66.80 -27.39 11.70
CA HIS A 20 67.09 -25.97 11.86
C HIS A 20 65.77 -25.16 11.89
N PRO A 21 65.45 -24.45 13.00
CA PRO A 21 64.19 -23.70 13.14
C PRO A 21 64.02 -22.52 12.16
N GLY A 22 65.11 -22.07 11.52
CA GLY A 22 65.05 -21.03 10.49
C GLY A 22 64.44 -21.49 9.16
N SER A 23 64.49 -22.78 8.84
CA SER A 23 64.00 -23.33 7.56
C SER A 23 62.47 -23.44 7.51
N ALA A 24 61.84 -23.78 8.64
CA ALA A 24 60.40 -23.88 8.74
C ALA A 24 59.74 -22.50 8.59
N LEU A 25 60.25 -21.47 9.27
CA LEU A 25 59.74 -20.10 9.16
C LEU A 25 59.99 -19.49 7.77
N ALA A 26 61.13 -19.79 7.14
CA ALA A 26 61.38 -19.40 5.75
C ALA A 26 60.40 -20.09 4.78
N SER A 27 60.11 -21.38 4.97
CA SER A 27 59.16 -22.12 4.12
C SER A 27 57.70 -21.68 4.31
N ILE A 28 57.33 -21.24 5.51
CA ILE A 28 56.01 -20.67 5.80
C ILE A 28 55.92 -19.27 5.17
N GLY A 29 56.97 -18.47 5.27
CA GLY A 29 57.09 -17.17 4.59
C GLY A 29 57.00 -17.30 3.07
N ASP A 30 57.74 -18.24 2.48
CA ASP A 30 57.69 -18.53 1.04
C ASP A 30 56.32 -19.06 0.62
N ARG A 31 55.66 -19.91 1.42
CA ARG A 31 54.30 -20.40 1.11
C ARG A 31 53.23 -19.32 1.21
N ILE A 32 53.35 -18.38 2.14
CA ILE A 32 52.46 -17.23 2.27
C ILE A 32 52.69 -16.24 1.11
N LEU A 33 53.94 -16.00 0.71
CA LEU A 33 54.31 -15.10 -0.40
C LEU A 33 54.06 -15.72 -1.79
N SER A 34 54.24 -17.02 -1.97
CA SER A 34 53.97 -17.71 -3.25
C SER A 34 52.48 -17.97 -3.48
N THR A 35 51.67 -17.94 -2.42
CA THR A 35 50.19 -17.89 -2.53
C THR A 35 49.71 -16.55 -3.11
N GLU A 36 50.50 -15.47 -3.04
CA GLU A 36 50.10 -14.15 -3.57
C GLU A 36 50.35 -13.96 -5.08
N SER A 37 51.11 -14.81 -5.75
CA SER A 37 51.67 -14.48 -7.08
C SER A 37 51.00 -15.15 -8.29
N GLU A 38 49.86 -15.81 -8.11
CA GLU A 38 49.03 -16.27 -9.23
C GLU A 38 47.61 -15.75 -9.10
N VAL A 39 47.46 -14.42 -9.00
CA VAL A 39 46.21 -13.75 -9.40
C VAL A 39 46.02 -14.03 -10.89
N SER A 40 45.41 -15.17 -11.17
CA SER A 40 45.22 -15.74 -12.49
C SER A 40 44.49 -14.74 -13.36
N ARG A 41 44.80 -14.69 -14.66
CA ARG A 41 44.08 -13.83 -15.63
C ARG A 41 42.55 -14.02 -15.54
N PHE A 42 42.12 -15.20 -15.09
CA PHE A 42 40.73 -15.52 -14.79
C PHE A 42 40.14 -14.63 -13.68
N ASP A 43 40.83 -14.45 -12.55
CA ASP A 43 40.38 -13.57 -11.46
C ASP A 43 40.25 -12.12 -11.92
N ARG A 44 41.20 -11.62 -12.73
CA ARG A 44 41.12 -10.26 -13.28
C ARG A 44 39.90 -10.07 -14.21
N TRP A 45 39.58 -11.09 -15.01
CA TRP A 45 38.44 -11.04 -15.92
C TRP A 45 37.10 -11.13 -15.17
N VAL A 46 37.05 -11.97 -14.13
CA VAL A 46 35.91 -12.06 -13.21
C VAL A 46 35.70 -10.76 -12.46
N GLU A 47 36.77 -10.13 -11.95
CA GLU A 47 36.73 -8.84 -11.26
C GLU A 47 36.16 -7.73 -12.15
N PHE A 48 36.58 -7.68 -13.42
CA PHE A 48 36.02 -6.73 -14.39
C PHE A 48 34.54 -6.97 -14.67
N ILE A 49 34.12 -8.21 -14.93
CA ILE A 49 32.71 -8.54 -15.16
C ILE A 49 31.87 -8.22 -13.93
N ALA A 50 32.36 -8.54 -12.73
CA ALA A 50 31.69 -8.22 -11.49
C ALA A 50 31.46 -6.71 -11.33
N ALA A 51 32.48 -5.89 -11.64
CA ALA A 51 32.35 -4.44 -11.62
C ALA A 51 31.30 -3.92 -12.63
N VAL A 52 31.28 -4.47 -13.85
CA VAL A 52 30.28 -4.13 -14.88
C VAL A 52 28.87 -4.51 -14.42
N VAL A 53 28.68 -5.72 -13.91
CA VAL A 53 27.38 -6.19 -13.41
C VAL A 53 26.91 -5.35 -12.24
N LEU A 54 27.80 -5.00 -11.30
CA LEU A 54 27.47 -4.15 -10.15
C LEU A 54 27.08 -2.73 -10.57
N SER A 55 27.78 -2.18 -11.58
CA SER A 55 27.43 -0.89 -12.17
C SER A 55 26.04 -0.93 -12.81
N LEU A 56 25.76 -1.96 -13.62
CA LEU A 56 24.44 -2.15 -14.24
C LEU A 56 23.34 -2.35 -13.21
N ALA A 57 23.59 -3.13 -12.15
CA ALA A 57 22.65 -3.34 -11.06
C ALA A 57 22.32 -2.02 -10.33
N THR A 58 23.31 -1.15 -10.15
CA THR A 58 23.13 0.18 -9.54
C THR A 58 22.22 1.06 -10.41
N VAL A 59 22.48 1.10 -11.72
CA VAL A 59 21.66 1.86 -12.68
C VAL A 59 20.23 1.30 -12.74
N ALA A 60 20.07 -0.02 -12.76
CA ALA A 60 18.76 -0.67 -12.74
C ALA A 60 17.97 -0.33 -11.47
N THR A 61 18.63 -0.30 -10.31
CA THR A 61 18.00 0.08 -9.03
C THR A 61 17.53 1.54 -9.06
N ALA A 62 18.37 2.46 -9.55
CA ALA A 62 18.00 3.86 -9.70
C ALA A 62 16.84 4.07 -10.68
N TRP A 63 16.84 3.35 -11.81
CA TRP A 63 15.77 3.39 -12.80
C TRP A 63 14.43 2.87 -12.24
N ALA A 64 14.47 1.74 -11.52
CA ALA A 64 13.28 1.20 -10.87
C ALA A 64 12.69 2.19 -9.85
N GLY A 65 13.52 2.85 -9.04
CA GLY A 65 13.08 3.90 -8.13
C GLY A 65 12.45 5.12 -8.83
N TYR A 66 13.05 5.54 -9.95
CA TYR A 66 12.50 6.62 -10.78
C TYR A 66 11.11 6.27 -11.33
N GLN A 67 10.96 5.07 -11.91
CA GLN A 67 9.68 4.60 -12.44
C GLN A 67 8.62 4.42 -11.35
N ALA A 68 9.01 3.89 -10.18
CA ALA A 68 8.11 3.77 -9.03
C ALA A 68 7.54 5.13 -8.59
N THR A 69 8.37 6.18 -8.63
CA THR A 69 7.93 7.55 -8.30
C THR A 69 6.96 8.10 -9.34
N LEU A 70 7.19 7.85 -10.63
CA LEU A 70 6.29 8.29 -11.70
C LEU A 70 4.91 7.64 -11.61
N TRP A 71 4.84 6.32 -11.45
CA TRP A 71 3.57 5.60 -11.29
C TRP A 71 2.86 5.95 -9.98
N GLY A 72 3.62 6.16 -8.91
CA GLY A 72 3.11 6.63 -7.63
C GLY A 72 2.43 7.99 -7.74
N GLY A 73 2.94 8.89 -8.59
CA GLY A 73 2.35 10.20 -8.84
C GLY A 73 0.96 10.14 -9.48
N GLU A 74 0.80 9.36 -10.55
CA GLU A 74 -0.50 9.21 -11.24
C GLU A 74 -1.52 8.48 -10.36
N GLN A 75 -1.09 7.43 -9.65
CA GLN A 75 -1.94 6.75 -8.68
C GLN A 75 -2.40 7.69 -7.54
N ALA A 76 -1.49 8.51 -7.02
CA ALA A 76 -1.83 9.50 -5.99
C ALA A 76 -2.82 10.54 -6.51
N ARG A 77 -2.70 10.97 -7.77
CA ARG A 77 -3.66 11.89 -8.41
C ARG A 77 -5.05 11.27 -8.51
N HIS A 78 -5.16 10.03 -8.99
CA HIS A 78 -6.44 9.32 -9.06
C HIS A 78 -7.05 9.10 -7.67
N MET A 79 -6.24 8.73 -6.67
CA MET A 79 -6.72 8.54 -5.30
C MET A 79 -7.20 9.86 -4.68
N ALA A 80 -6.49 10.96 -4.91
CA ALA A 80 -6.92 12.29 -4.48
C ALA A 80 -8.23 12.71 -5.15
N ALA A 81 -8.37 12.47 -6.47
CA ALA A 81 -9.60 12.73 -7.20
C ALA A 81 -10.78 11.88 -6.69
N ALA A 82 -10.56 10.58 -6.45
CA ALA A 82 -11.58 9.69 -5.90
C ALA A 82 -12.00 10.11 -4.47
N THR A 83 -11.04 10.48 -3.62
CA THR A 83 -11.31 10.99 -2.28
C THR A 83 -12.12 12.29 -2.33
N ALA A 84 -11.74 13.22 -3.22
CA ALA A 84 -12.47 14.47 -3.42
C ALA A 84 -13.91 14.21 -3.89
N ALA A 85 -14.12 13.29 -4.83
CA ALA A 85 -15.44 12.90 -5.30
C ALA A 85 -16.29 12.26 -4.18
N ASN A 86 -15.70 11.39 -3.37
CA ASN A 86 -16.39 10.79 -2.21
C ASN A 86 -16.81 11.85 -1.18
N VAL A 87 -15.95 12.82 -0.90
CA VAL A 87 -16.27 13.94 0.01
C VAL A 87 -17.41 14.80 -0.55
N GLN A 88 -17.39 15.13 -1.84
CA GLN A 88 -18.46 15.89 -2.48
C GLN A 88 -19.78 15.13 -2.47
N SER A 89 -19.76 13.84 -2.77
CA SER A 89 -20.94 12.97 -2.69
C SER A 89 -21.51 12.91 -1.28
N ALA A 90 -20.65 12.78 -0.26
CA ALA A 90 -21.08 12.78 1.13
C ALA A 90 -21.71 14.12 1.54
N GLN A 91 -21.12 15.25 1.13
CA GLN A 91 -21.67 16.59 1.39
C GLN A 91 -23.05 16.76 0.74
N GLN A 92 -23.21 16.34 -0.52
CA GLN A 92 -24.49 16.41 -1.22
C GLN A 92 -25.53 15.52 -0.54
N ALA A 93 -25.18 14.29 -0.17
CA ALA A 93 -26.06 13.39 0.57
C ALA A 93 -26.50 13.99 1.92
N SER A 94 -25.57 14.57 2.69
CA SER A 94 -25.90 15.26 3.93
C SER A 94 -26.83 16.46 3.72
N SER A 95 -26.60 17.25 2.68
CA SER A 95 -27.46 18.40 2.35
C SER A 95 -28.88 17.97 1.95
N ALA A 96 -29.02 16.86 1.21
CA ALA A 96 -30.30 16.29 0.84
C ALA A 96 -31.04 15.75 2.07
N GLN A 97 -30.32 15.02 2.95
CA GLN A 97 -30.88 14.53 4.20
C GLN A 97 -31.37 15.67 5.10
N GLN A 98 -30.58 16.74 5.23
CA GLN A 98 -30.98 17.91 6.02
C GLN A 98 -32.23 18.58 5.46
N ARG A 99 -32.33 18.72 4.13
CA ARG A 99 -33.52 19.26 3.46
C ARG A 99 -34.75 18.38 3.73
N LEU A 100 -34.64 17.07 3.58
CA LEU A 100 -35.73 16.13 3.84
C LEU A 100 -36.16 16.19 5.32
N SER A 101 -35.22 16.24 6.26
CA SER A 101 -35.54 16.36 7.69
C SER A 101 -36.25 17.68 8.03
N LEU A 102 -35.83 18.80 7.44
CA LEU A 102 -36.52 20.09 7.61
C LEU A 102 -37.94 20.05 7.03
N GLN A 103 -38.12 19.45 5.85
CA GLN A 103 -39.42 19.31 5.21
C GLN A 103 -40.36 18.39 6.01
N ALA A 104 -39.87 17.24 6.49
CA ALA A 104 -40.62 16.35 7.37
C ALA A 104 -41.04 17.06 8.67
N THR A 105 -40.14 17.85 9.24
CA THR A 105 -40.43 18.65 10.44
C THR A 105 -41.50 19.71 10.19
N LEU A 106 -41.44 20.43 9.05
CA LEU A 106 -42.47 21.39 8.65
C LEU A 106 -43.82 20.71 8.43
N PHE A 107 -43.83 19.56 7.73
CA PHE A 107 -45.05 18.80 7.49
C PHE A 107 -45.70 18.34 8.80
N VAL A 108 -44.92 17.76 9.72
CA VAL A 108 -45.44 17.31 11.02
C VAL A 108 -45.99 18.49 11.81
N GLN A 109 -45.29 19.63 11.87
CA GLN A 109 -45.80 20.82 12.57
C GLN A 109 -47.10 21.33 11.98
N TRP A 110 -47.21 21.35 10.65
CA TRP A 110 -48.43 21.74 9.95
C TRP A 110 -49.58 20.76 10.24
N ALA A 111 -49.32 19.45 10.15
CA ALA A 111 -50.31 18.41 10.43
C ALA A 111 -50.80 18.47 11.89
N THR A 112 -49.90 18.74 12.84
CA THR A 112 -50.26 18.99 14.25
C THR A 112 -51.13 20.24 14.37
N ALA A 113 -50.78 21.36 13.72
CA ALA A 113 -51.59 22.58 13.76
C ALA A 113 -53.01 22.36 13.20
N ILE A 114 -53.14 21.59 12.12
CA ILE A 114 -54.45 21.16 11.59
C ILE A 114 -55.22 20.32 12.62
N SER A 115 -54.55 19.36 13.27
CA SER A 115 -55.17 18.51 14.30
C SER A 115 -55.59 19.29 15.56
N GLU A 116 -54.89 20.37 15.88
CA GLU A 116 -55.22 21.29 16.99
C GLU A 116 -56.22 22.37 16.58
N GLU A 117 -56.77 22.30 15.35
CA GLU A 117 -57.70 23.27 14.78
C GLU A 117 -57.14 24.70 14.70
N ASN A 118 -55.82 24.86 14.74
CA ASN A 118 -55.11 26.13 14.67
C ASN A 118 -54.82 26.52 13.21
N GLN A 119 -55.84 27.00 12.52
CA GLN A 119 -55.77 27.34 11.09
C GLN A 119 -54.75 28.45 10.79
N ASP A 120 -54.63 29.46 11.65
CA ASP A 120 -53.66 30.55 11.45
C ASP A 120 -52.22 30.03 11.40
N LEU A 121 -51.87 29.10 12.30
CA LEU A 121 -50.55 28.47 12.31
C LEU A 121 -50.37 27.51 11.13
N ALA A 122 -51.40 26.74 10.77
CA ALA A 122 -51.35 25.83 9.64
C ALA A 122 -51.10 26.60 8.33
N ASP A 123 -51.86 27.66 8.07
CA ASP A 123 -51.68 28.51 6.88
C ASP A 123 -50.29 29.15 6.85
N PHE A 124 -49.80 29.63 7.99
CA PHE A 124 -48.45 30.19 8.11
C PHE A 124 -47.36 29.17 7.75
N LEU A 125 -47.46 27.94 8.26
CA LEU A 125 -46.50 26.88 7.99
C LEU A 125 -46.57 26.42 6.53
N TYR A 126 -47.79 26.22 6.00
CA TYR A 126 -48.03 25.74 4.65
C TYR A 126 -47.54 26.73 3.58
N GLN A 127 -47.72 28.04 3.77
CA GLN A 127 -47.14 29.08 2.90
C GLN A 127 -45.62 28.98 2.80
N ARG A 128 -44.98 28.43 3.83
CA ARG A 128 -43.53 28.30 3.96
C ARG A 128 -43.01 26.95 3.48
N PHE A 129 -43.89 26.04 3.07
CA PHE A 129 -43.50 24.80 2.43
C PHE A 129 -42.72 25.11 1.16
N PRO A 130 -41.59 24.43 0.92
CA PRO A 130 -40.96 24.45 -0.39
C PRO A 130 -41.93 23.90 -1.45
N ALA A 131 -41.72 24.31 -2.71
CA ALA A 131 -42.64 23.99 -3.80
C ALA A 131 -42.89 22.48 -3.96
N GLU A 132 -41.83 21.66 -3.91
CA GLU A 132 -41.88 20.19 -3.98
C GLU A 132 -42.83 19.61 -2.90
N LEU A 133 -42.60 19.97 -1.63
CA LEU A 133 -43.44 19.52 -0.53
C LEU A 133 -44.89 19.97 -0.67
N ARG A 134 -45.12 21.20 -1.14
CA ARG A 134 -46.47 21.76 -1.30
C ARG A 134 -47.26 20.99 -2.36
N VAL A 135 -46.68 20.80 -3.54
CA VAL A 135 -47.30 20.04 -4.63
C VAL A 135 -47.61 18.61 -4.20
N ALA A 136 -46.66 17.95 -3.52
CA ALA A 136 -46.86 16.62 -2.99
C ALA A 136 -47.96 16.58 -1.92
N THR A 137 -48.02 17.57 -1.03
CA THR A 137 -49.04 17.64 0.03
C THR A 137 -50.43 17.87 -0.56
N ASP A 138 -50.56 18.70 -1.59
CA ASP A 138 -51.83 18.95 -2.27
C ASP A 138 -52.34 17.70 -2.98
N ALA A 139 -51.45 17.02 -3.71
CA ALA A 139 -51.76 15.76 -4.37
C ALA A 139 -52.15 14.69 -3.34
N TRP A 140 -51.42 14.60 -2.23
CA TRP A 140 -51.70 13.69 -1.13
C TRP A 140 -53.07 13.96 -0.49
N LEU A 141 -53.40 15.22 -0.18
CA LEU A 141 -54.70 15.60 0.36
C LEU A 141 -55.85 15.26 -0.60
N ALA A 142 -55.63 15.35 -1.91
CA ALA A 142 -56.61 14.94 -2.91
C ALA A 142 -56.94 13.43 -2.87
N THR A 143 -56.03 12.59 -2.36
CA THR A 143 -56.28 11.15 -2.12
C THR A 143 -57.17 10.86 -0.91
N GLN A 144 -57.52 11.89 -0.14
CA GLN A 144 -58.33 11.83 1.08
C GLN A 144 -57.78 10.86 2.15
N PRO A 145 -56.54 11.05 2.64
CA PRO A 145 -55.84 10.08 3.49
C PRO A 145 -56.53 9.74 4.81
N LEU A 146 -57.41 10.60 5.31
CA LEU A 146 -58.20 10.35 6.53
C LEU A 146 -59.41 9.43 6.29
N LYS A 147 -59.81 9.23 5.04
CA LYS A 147 -61.01 8.45 4.65
C LYS A 147 -60.69 7.26 3.78
N ASN A 148 -59.60 7.36 3.01
CA ASN A 148 -59.14 6.35 2.09
C ASN A 148 -58.00 5.54 2.73
N PRO A 149 -58.22 4.27 3.10
CA PRO A 149 -57.18 3.43 3.69
C PRO A 149 -56.06 3.06 2.71
N ASP A 150 -56.29 3.18 1.39
CA ASP A 150 -55.30 2.90 0.35
C ASP A 150 -54.49 4.16 -0.03
N ALA A 151 -54.75 5.30 0.62
CA ALA A 151 -53.96 6.51 0.40
C ALA A 151 -52.51 6.31 0.91
N PRO A 152 -51.51 6.92 0.24
CA PRO A 152 -50.14 6.93 0.74
C PRO A 152 -50.07 7.46 2.18
N ALA A 153 -49.10 7.01 2.98
CA ALA A 153 -49.05 7.35 4.40
C ALA A 153 -48.67 8.82 4.63
N THR A 154 -47.84 9.38 3.74
CA THR A 154 -47.38 10.77 3.82
C THR A 154 -47.18 11.36 2.42
N PRO A 155 -47.13 12.69 2.28
CA PRO A 155 -46.80 13.34 1.00
C PRO A 155 -45.44 12.91 0.40
N PHE A 156 -44.50 12.47 1.23
CA PHE A 156 -43.16 12.03 0.79
C PHE A 156 -43.17 10.73 -0.01
N GLU A 157 -44.30 10.01 -0.03
CA GLU A 157 -44.50 8.79 -0.83
C GLU A 157 -45.21 9.06 -2.16
N MET A 158 -45.63 10.30 -2.40
CA MET A 158 -46.28 10.71 -3.65
C MET A 158 -45.27 10.77 -4.80
N ALA A 159 -45.73 10.53 -6.02
CA ALA A 159 -44.89 10.63 -7.22
C ALA A 159 -44.52 12.09 -7.54
N GLU A 160 -45.29 13.04 -7.01
CA GLU A 160 -45.15 14.48 -7.17
C GLU A 160 -44.11 15.11 -6.24
N TYR A 161 -43.51 14.33 -5.33
CA TYR A 161 -42.42 14.75 -4.43
C TYR A 161 -41.05 14.57 -5.08
#